data_AF-A0A3N5FDE3-F1
#
_entry.id   AF-A0A3N5FDE3-F1
#
_cell.length_a   1.000
_cell.length_b   1.000
_cell.length_c   1.000
_cell.angle_alpha   90.00
_cell.angle_beta   90.00
_cell.angle_gamma   90.00
#
_symmetry.space_group_name_H-M   'P 1'
#
loop_
_entity.id
_entity.type
_entity.pdbx_description
1 polymer ?
#
loop_
_entity_poly.entity_id
_entity_poly.type
_entity_poly.pdbx_seq_one_letter_code
_entity_poly.pdbx_strand_id
1 'polypeptide(L)'
;MNWVNIIDYLRNNIKTLKQVLYLLMAATVIFDVFMPRHEAHFFGDKIPGFWSLFGLICCILLIRLMKGLSHTVLMKKEDYYE
;
A
#
# COMPACT_ATOMS: atom_id res chain seq x y z
N MET A 1 15.31 5.41 -22.84
CA MET A 1 15.27 5.23 -21.37
C MET A 1 15.69 3.80 -21.09
N ASN A 2 16.83 3.56 -20.44
CA ASN A 2 17.28 2.20 -20.17
C ASN A 2 16.69 1.72 -18.84
N TRP A 3 15.55 1.03 -18.91
CA TRP A 3 14.75 0.62 -17.74
C TRP A 3 15.53 -0.27 -16.75
N VAL A 4 16.50 -1.02 -17.25
CA VAL A 4 17.35 -1.90 -16.43
C VAL A 4 18.12 -1.11 -15.38
N ASN A 5 18.72 0.03 -15.76
CA ASN A 5 19.51 0.86 -14.86
C ASN A 5 18.67 1.46 -13.72
N ILE A 6 17.40 1.78 -13.99
CA ILE A 6 16.47 2.32 -12.98
C ILE A 6 16.12 1.24 -11.95
N ILE A 7 15.84 0.03 -12.43
CA ILE A 7 15.50 -1.11 -11.57
C ILE A 7 16.70 -1.48 -10.68
N ASP A 8 17.91 -1.51 -11.24
CA ASP A 8 19.13 -1.79 -10.48
C ASP A 8 19.41 -0.71 -9.42
N TYR A 9 19.19 0.56 -9.76
CA TYR A 9 19.34 1.66 -8.81
C TYR A 9 18.35 1.54 -7.63
N LEU A 10 17.08 1.25 -7.90
CA LEU A 10 16.05 1.06 -6.87
C LEU A 10 16.34 -0.17 -6.00
N ARG A 11 16.81 -1.26 -6.60
CA ARG A 11 17.18 -2.50 -5.91
C ARG A 11 18.35 -2.27 -4.96
N ASN A 12 19.39 -1.58 -5.41
CA ASN A 12 20.57 -1.27 -4.59
C ASN A 12 20.24 -0.33 -3.41
N ASN A 13 19.19 0.48 -3.54
CA ASN A 13 18.77 1.46 -2.53
C ASN A 13 17.44 1.10 -1.83
N ILE A 14 17.15 -0.21 -1.68
CA ILE A 14 15.86 -0.67 -1.16
C ILE A 14 15.52 -0.14 0.25
N LYS A 15 16.54 0.11 1.10
CA LYS A 15 16.35 0.68 2.45
C LYS A 15 15.79 2.09 2.35
N THR A 16 16.43 2.94 1.56
CA THR A 16 16.03 4.32 1.30
C THR A 16 14.66 4.37 0.63
N LEU A 17 14.42 3.51 -0.36
CA LEU A 17 13.12 3.42 -1.03
C LEU A 17 11.99 3.12 -0.03
N LYS A 18 12.19 2.13 0.86
CA LYS A 18 11.21 1.82 1.91
C LYS A 18 10.97 3.00 2.85
N GLN A 19 12.03 3.68 3.28
CA GLN A 19 11.90 4.86 4.14
C GLN A 19 11.11 5.98 3.46
N VAL A 20 11.40 6.26 2.18
CA VAL A 20 10.67 7.28 1.40
C VAL A 20 9.20 6.91 1.26
N LEU A 21 8.89 5.65 0.96
CA LEU A 21 7.50 5.19 0.84
C LEU A 21 6.75 5.28 2.18
N TYR A 22 7.38 4.92 3.30
CA TYR A 22 6.77 5.07 4.62
C TYR A 22 6.61 6.55 5.02
N LEU A 23 7.58 7.40 4.69
CA LEU A 23 7.47 8.84 4.91
C LEU A 23 6.34 9.44 4.09
N LEU A 24 6.19 9.03 2.83
CA LEU A 24 5.10 9.46 1.97
C LEU A 24 3.74 9.06 2.56
N MET A 25 3.60 7.82 3.04
CA MET A 25 2.38 7.37 3.72
C MET A 25 2.10 8.16 5.02
N ALA A 26 3.13 8.46 5.82
CA ALA A 26 2.97 9.27 7.01
C ALA A 26 2.56 10.71 6.66
N ALA A 27 3.14 11.28 5.61
CA ALA A 27 2.82 12.63 5.12
C ALA A 27 1.36 12.72 4.66
N THR A 28 0.81 11.71 3.98
CA THR A 28 -0.61 11.71 3.59
C THR A 28 -1.54 11.68 4.79
N VAL A 29 -1.20 10.94 5.85
CA VAL A 29 -1.98 10.91 7.10
C VAL A 29 -1.94 12.27 7.78
N ILE A 30 -0.74 12.86 7.89
CA ILE A 30 -0.56 14.19 8.48
C ILE A 30 -1.41 15.22 7.73
N PHE A 31 -1.34 15.22 6.40
CA PHE A 31 -2.13 16.12 5.55
C PHE A 31 -3.64 15.98 5.76
N ASP A 32 -4.16 14.75 5.89
CA ASP A 32 -5.59 14.48 6.15
C ASP A 32 -6.04 14.97 7.54
N VAL A 33 -5.14 15.02 8.53
CA VAL A 33 -5.45 15.57 9.87
C VAL A 33 -5.54 17.09 9.85
N PHE A 34 -4.71 17.77 9.04
CA PHE A 34 -4.69 19.23 8.96
C PHE A 34 -5.76 19.81 8.03
N MET A 35 -6.39 19.00 7.18
CA MET A 35 -7.43 19.46 6.26
C MET A 35 -8.74 19.78 7.00
N PRO A 36 -9.27 21.02 6.94
CA PRO A 36 -10.52 21.38 7.58
C PRO A 36 -11.70 20.68 6.89
N ARG A 37 -12.58 20.05 7.68
CA ARG A 37 -13.72 19.29 7.16
C ARG A 37 -14.98 20.14 7.20
N HIS A 38 -15.59 20.36 6.04
CA HIS A 38 -16.89 21.02 5.89
C HIS A 38 -17.95 19.93 5.66
N GLU A 39 -19.01 19.92 6.49
CA GLU A 39 -20.20 19.05 6.40
C GLU A 39 -19.90 17.53 6.46
N ALA A 40 -19.93 16.96 7.67
CA ALA A 40 -19.76 15.52 7.88
C ALA A 40 -21.04 14.74 7.50
N HIS A 41 -21.08 14.20 6.28
CA HIS A 41 -22.16 13.31 5.82
C HIS A 41 -22.02 11.88 6.36
N PHE A 42 -20.80 11.42 6.70
CA PHE A 42 -20.52 10.10 7.21
C PHE A 42 -19.83 10.15 8.59
N PHE A 43 -20.06 9.15 9.46
CA PHE A 43 -19.45 9.11 10.80
C PHE A 43 -17.92 9.15 10.77
N GLY A 44 -17.30 8.47 9.80
CA GLY A 44 -15.85 8.49 9.58
C GLY A 44 -15.32 9.86 9.15
N ASP A 45 -16.14 10.73 8.55
CA ASP A 45 -15.73 12.08 8.17
C ASP A 45 -15.52 12.99 9.39
N LYS A 46 -16.05 12.63 10.57
CA LYS A 46 -15.78 13.35 11.81
C LYS A 46 -14.42 13.02 12.42
N ILE A 47 -13.81 11.89 12.02
CA ILE A 47 -12.56 11.40 12.59
C ILE A 47 -11.40 11.80 11.64
N PRO A 48 -10.47 12.66 12.09
CA PRO A 48 -9.31 13.00 11.28
C PRO A 48 -8.44 11.76 11.07
N GLY A 49 -7.94 11.54 9.85
CA GLY A 49 -7.15 10.35 9.52
C GLY A 49 -7.97 9.10 9.18
N PHE A 50 -9.30 9.12 9.27
CA PHE A 50 -10.15 7.94 9.05
C PHE A 50 -9.94 7.29 7.67
N TRP A 51 -9.98 8.08 6.61
CA TRP A 51 -9.84 7.60 5.24
C TRP A 51 -8.43 7.07 4.96
N SER A 52 -7.41 7.73 5.50
CA SER A 52 -6.03 7.26 5.39
C SER A 52 -5.83 5.91 6.09
N LEU A 53 -6.40 5.74 7.29
CA LEU A 53 -6.32 4.50 8.04
C LEU A 53 -7.14 3.38 7.39
N PHE A 54 -8.35 3.70 6.93
CA PHE A 54 -9.22 2.77 6.21
C PHE A 54 -8.53 2.24 4.95
N GLY A 55 -7.96 3.13 4.14
CA GLY A 55 -7.20 2.75 2.94
C GLY A 55 -6.01 1.84 3.27
N LEU A 56 -5.25 2.15 4.33
CA LEU A 56 -4.14 1.32 4.79
C LEU A 56 -4.61 -0.09 5.19
N ILE A 57 -5.68 -0.18 5.98
CA ILE A 57 -6.25 -1.47 6.44
C ILE A 57 -6.75 -2.27 5.24
N CYS A 58 -7.51 -1.65 4.34
CA CYS A 58 -7.99 -2.29 3.12
C CYS A 58 -6.83 -2.81 2.27
N CYS A 59 -5.75 -2.04 2.12
CA CYS A 59 -4.58 -2.45 1.35
C CYS A 59 -3.90 -3.68 1.97
N ILE A 60 -3.71 -3.71 3.30
CA ILE A 60 -3.13 -4.86 4.00
C ILE A 60 -4.04 -6.09 3.88
N LEU A 61 -5.35 -5.91 4.05
CA LEU A 61 -6.32 -6.99 3.90
C LEU A 61 -6.30 -7.56 2.48
N LEU A 62 -6.31 -6.70 1.45
CA LEU A 62 -6.21 -7.12 0.06
C LEU A 62 -4.94 -7.93 -0.19
N ILE A 63 -3.78 -7.46 0.26
CA ILE A 63 -2.51 -8.21 0.10
C ILE A 63 -2.61 -9.60 0.74
N ARG A 64 -3.18 -9.70 1.95
CA ARG A 64 -3.35 -10.98 2.65
C ARG A 64 -4.32 -11.91 1.93
N LEU A 65 -5.48 -11.38 1.53
CA LEU A 65 -6.50 -12.15 0.82
C LEU A 65 -5.99 -12.65 -0.53
N MET A 66 -5.32 -11.79 -1.31
CA MET A 66 -4.75 -12.16 -2.60
C MET A 66 -3.63 -13.18 -2.44
N LYS A 67 -2.76 -13.03 -1.43
CA LYS A 67 -1.73 -14.02 -1.14
C LYS A 67 -2.33 -15.36 -0.72
N GLY A 68 -3.36 -15.34 0.13
CA GLY A 68 -4.08 -16.56 0.54
C GLY A 68 -4.73 -17.25 -0.66
N LEU A 69 -5.48 -16.51 -1.47
CA LEU A 69 -6.11 -17.00 -2.69
C LEU A 69 -5.09 -17.58 -3.67
N SER A 70 -3.95 -16.91 -3.82
CA SER A 70 -2.83 -17.38 -4.63
C SER A 70 -2.38 -18.76 -4.20
N HIS A 71 -2.13 -18.98 -2.91
CA HIS A 71 -1.66 -20.28 -2.40
C HIS A 71 -2.72 -21.39 -2.44
N THR A 72 -4.00 -21.05 -2.26
CA THR A 72 -5.06 -22.06 -2.18
C THR A 72 -5.63 -22.48 -3.53
N VAL A 73 -5.79 -21.53 -4.46
CA VAL A 73 -6.54 -21.76 -5.71
C VAL A 73 -5.65 -21.68 -6.95
N LEU A 74 -4.70 -20.74 -6.97
CA LEU A 74 -3.91 -20.42 -8.17
C LEU A 74 -2.58 -21.17 -8.24
N MET A 75 -2.01 -21.58 -7.10
CA MET A 75 -0.69 -22.19 -7.04
C MET A 75 -0.78 -23.63 -7.56
N LYS A 76 -0.26 -23.82 -8.78
CA LYS A 76 -0.11 -25.13 -9.39
C LYS A 76 1.21 -25.75 -8.95
N LYS A 77 1.25 -27.09 -8.87
CA LYS A 77 2.49 -27.82 -8.58
C LYS A 77 3.54 -27.48 -9.65
N GLU A 78 4.80 -27.41 -9.24
CA GLU A 78 5.91 -27.04 -10.12
C GLU A 78 6.04 -28.00 -11.32
N ASP A 79 5.69 -29.27 -11.13
CA ASP A 79 5.71 -30.32 -12.15
C ASP A 79 4.54 -30.26 -13.14
N TYR A 80 3.72 -29.20 -13.15
CA TYR A 80 2.54 -29.15 -14.03
C TYR A 80 2.86 -29.02 -15.52
N TYR A 81 4.07 -28.55 -15.85
CA TYR A 81 4.52 -28.38 -17.23
C TYR A 81 5.69 -29.30 -17.58
N GLU A 82 6.04 -30.23 -16.69
CA GLU A 82 6.76 -31.46 -17.08
C GLU A 82 5.79 -32.43 -17.75
#